data_AF-A0A761PIT6-F1
#
_entry.id   AF-A0A761PIT6-F1
#
_cell.length_a   1.000
_cell.length_b   1.000
_cell.length_c   1.000
_cell.angle_alpha   90.00
_cell.angle_beta   90.00
_cell.angle_gamma   90.00
#
_symmetry.space_group_name_H-M   'P 1'
#
loop_
_entity.id
_entity.type
_entity.pdbx_description
1 polymer ?
#
loop_
_entity_poly.entity_id
_entity_poly.type
_entity_poly.pdbx_seq_one_letter_code
_entity_poly.pdbx_strand_id
1 'polypeptide(L)' 'MNENEEKISVYIDVCRVIGRAVVLLKEAGQPVTQDRIKLMVQMHSEQNDDPYMSNSYATAQDVLMWN' A
#
# COMPACT_ATOMS: atom_id res chain seq x y z
N MET A 1 12.84 -11.98 -15.23
CA MET A 1 12.71 -10.55 -14.92
C MET A 1 14.10 -10.04 -14.59
N ASN A 2 14.56 -8.97 -15.24
CA ASN A 2 15.84 -8.36 -14.84
C ASN A 2 15.64 -7.51 -13.58
N GLU A 3 16.71 -7.20 -12.85
CA GLU A 3 16.62 -6.46 -11.57
C GLU A 3 15.92 -5.11 -11.68
N ASN A 4 15.96 -4.47 -12.85
CA ASN A 4 15.32 -3.18 -13.08
C ASN A 4 13.79 -3.33 -13.20
N GLU A 5 13.33 -4.36 -13.90
CA GLU A 5 11.91 -4.71 -13.99
C GLU A 5 11.32 -5.06 -12.62
N GLU A 6 12.08 -5.78 -11.79
CA GLU A 6 11.66 -6.13 -10.42
C GLU A 6 11.49 -4.89 -9.54
N LYS A 7 12.47 -3.97 -9.56
CA LYS A 7 12.42 -2.70 -8.82
C LYS A 7 11.23 -1.84 -9.25
N ILE A 8 10.97 -1.76 -10.57
CA ILE A 8 9.82 -1.02 -11.11
C ILE A 8 8.51 -1.69 -10.68
N SER A 9 8.43 -3.02 -10.70
CA SER A 9 7.24 -3.76 -10.26
C SER A 9 6.91 -3.46 -8.80
N VAL A 10 7.91 -3.55 -7.91
CA VAL A 10 7.72 -3.23 -6.49
C VAL A 10 7.29 -1.78 -6.28
N TYR A 11 7.92 -0.83 -6.98
CA TYR A 11 7.50 0.58 -6.93
C TYR A 11 6.03 0.75 -7.32
N ILE A 12 5.62 0.15 -8.45
CA ILE A 12 4.23 0.22 -8.94
C ILE A 12 3.26 -0.38 -7.92
N ASP A 13 3.59 -1.53 -7.34
CA ASP A 13 2.71 -2.25 -6.42
C ASP A 13 2.55 -1.50 -5.08
N VAL A 14 3.65 -0.94 -4.55
CA VAL A 14 3.61 -0.08 -3.35
C VAL A 14 2.75 1.16 -3.61
N CYS A 15 2.94 1.86 -4.73
CA CYS A 15 2.11 3.01 -5.10
C CYS A 15 0.63 2.63 -5.26
N ARG A 16 0.34 1.45 -5.82
CA ARG A 16 -1.04 0.96 -5.96
C ARG A 16 -1.70 0.65 -4.64
N VAL A 17 -1.00 0.02 -3.69
CA VAL A 17 -1.52 -0.26 -2.34
C VAL A 17 -1.92 1.05 -1.64
N ILE A 18 -1.04 2.05 -1.65
CA ILE A 18 -1.30 3.36 -1.05
C ILE A 18 -2.44 4.08 -1.80
N GLY A 19 -2.41 4.08 -3.14
CA GLY A 19 -3.44 4.71 -3.97
C GLY A 19 -4.82 4.09 -3.76
N ARG A 20 -4.90 2.76 -3.61
CA ARG A 20 -6.15 2.06 -3.33
C ARG A 20 -6.75 2.47 -1.98
N ALA A 21 -5.93 2.60 -0.94
CA ALA A 21 -6.39 3.13 0.34
C ALA A 21 -6.99 4.54 0.21
N VAL A 22 -6.36 5.41 -0.59
CA VAL A 22 -6.89 6.76 -0.88
C VAL A 22 -8.25 6.71 -1.58
N VAL A 23 -8.40 5.87 -2.61
CA VAL A 23 -9.65 5.71 -3.35
C VAL A 23 -10.77 5.23 -2.43
N LEU A 24 -10.52 4.19 -1.65
CA LEU A 24 -11.53 3.62 -0.74
C LEU A 24 -11.97 4.62 0.33
N LEU A 25 -11.05 5.42 0.87
CA LEU A 25 -11.39 6.50 1.79
C LEU A 25 -12.29 7.54 1.13
N LYS A 26 -12.00 7.94 -0.11
CA LYS A 26 -12.84 8.88 -0.88
C LYS A 26 -14.22 8.33 -1.18
N GLU A 27 -14.31 7.08 -1.62
CA GLU A 27 -15.58 6.39 -1.89
C GLU A 27 -16.44 6.26 -0.62
N ALA A 28 -15.81 6.03 0.54
CA ALA A 28 -16.48 5.98 1.83
C ALA A 28 -16.81 7.37 2.45
N GLY A 29 -16.55 8.46 1.72
CA GLY A 29 -16.74 9.83 2.22
C GLY A 29 -15.85 10.19 3.42
N GLN A 30 -14.77 9.42 3.64
CA GLN A 30 -13.84 9.65 4.74
C GLN A 30 -12.74 10.65 4.34
N PRO A 31 -12.31 11.52 5.27
CA PRO A 31 -11.10 12.31 5.09
C PRO A 31 -9.87 11.47 4.75
N VAL A 32 -9.09 11.92 3.78
CA VAL A 32 -7.82 11.30 3.35
C VAL A 32 -6.69 11.94 4.16
N THR A 33 -6.33 11.31 5.27
CA THR A 33 -5.20 11.71 6.12
C THR A 33 -4.16 10.59 6.16
N GLN A 34 -2.91 10.91 6.50
CA GLN A 34 -1.83 9.91 6.59
C GLN A 34 -2.20 8.76 7.55
N ASP A 35 -2.74 9.07 8.73
CA ASP A 35 -3.16 8.05 9.71
C ASP A 35 -4.25 7.12 9.18
N ARG A 36 -5.19 7.67 8.40
CA ARG A 36 -6.26 6.85 7.79
C ARG A 36 -5.76 6.00 6.64
N ILE A 37 -4.82 6.50 5.85
CA ILE A 37 -4.16 5.72 4.81
C ILE A 37 -3.38 4.57 5.47
N LYS A 38 -2.61 4.84 6.53
CA LYS A 38 -1.91 3.81 7.32
C LYS A 38 -2.86 2.72 7.80
N LEU A 39 -3.97 3.11 8.43
CA LEU A 39 -4.96 2.16 8.93
C LEU A 39 -5.54 1.28 7.82
N MET A 40 -5.93 1.89 6.68
CA MET A 40 -6.47 1.14 5.55
C MET A 40 -5.46 0.16 4.95
N VAL A 41 -4.20 0.59 4.79
CA VAL A 41 -3.12 -0.27 4.30
C VAL A 41 -2.87 -1.43 5.26
N GLN A 42 -2.88 -1.19 6.58
CA GLN A 42 -2.74 -2.24 7.59
C GLN A 42 -3.89 -3.25 7.53
N MET A 43 -5.14 -2.78 7.54
CA MET A 43 -6.31 -3.65 7.47
C MET A 43 -6.30 -4.54 6.22
N HIS A 44 -5.90 -3.99 5.07
CA HIS A 44 -5.81 -4.76 3.84
C HIS A 44 -4.62 -5.72 3.82
N SER A 45 -3.50 -5.36 4.46
CA SER A 45 -2.37 -6.28 4.64
C SER A 45 -2.75 -7.50 5.47
N GLU A 46 -3.49 -7.30 6.56
CA GLU A 46 -3.95 -8.38 7.45
C GLU A 46 -4.98 -9.31 6.79
N GLN A 47 -5.69 -8.81 5.77
CA GLN A 47 -6.67 -9.56 4.98
C GLN A 47 -6.10 -10.16 3.70
N ASN A 48 -4.82 -9.92 3.39
CA ASN A 48 -4.20 -10.33 2.14
C ASN A 48 -3.45 -11.65 2.30
N ASP A 49 -3.99 -12.71 1.71
CA ASP A 49 -3.36 -14.04 1.72
C ASP A 49 -2.32 -14.25 0.60
N ASP A 50 -2.14 -13.26 -0.29
CA ASP A 50 -1.16 -13.34 -1.38
C ASP A 50 0.27 -13.07 -0.86
N PRO A 51 1.18 -14.06 -0.90
CA PRO A 51 2.55 -13.91 -0.41
C PRO A 51 3.36 -12.86 -1.20
N TYR A 52 3.09 -12.69 -2.49
CA TYR A 52 3.76 -11.69 -3.32
C TYR A 52 3.37 -10.28 -2.87
N MET A 53 2.07 -10.04 -2.67
CA MET A 53 1.57 -8.74 -2.23
C MET A 53 1.96 -8.39 -0.80
N SER A 54 2.25 -9.38 0.04
CA SER A 54 2.65 -9.17 1.45
C SER A 54 3.88 -8.26 1.55
N ASN A 55 4.87 -8.42 0.66
CA ASN A 55 6.06 -7.58 0.64
C ASN A 55 5.75 -6.12 0.24
N SER A 56 4.83 -5.92 -0.70
CA SER A 56 4.38 -4.59 -1.13
C SER A 56 3.60 -3.87 -0.02
N TYR A 57 2.76 -4.58 0.74
CA TYR A 57 2.07 -4.01 1.90
C TYR A 57 3.04 -3.62 3.01
N ALA A 58 4.00 -4.48 3.37
CA ALA A 58 5.03 -4.16 4.36
C ALA A 58 5.85 -2.92 3.95
N THR A 59 6.32 -2.89 2.70
CA THR A 59 7.07 -1.74 2.17
C THR A 59 6.23 -0.46 2.17
N ALA A 60 4.93 -0.54 1.83
CA ALA A 60 4.03 0.60 1.89
C ALA A 60 3.87 1.14 3.32
N GLN A 61 3.79 0.27 4.33
CA GLN A 61 3.73 0.66 5.73
C GLN A 61 5.01 1.39 6.16
N ASP A 62 6.18 0.87 5.79
CA ASP A 62 7.48 1.50 6.09
C ASP A 62 7.57 2.91 5.49
N VAL A 63 7.18 3.07 4.22
CA VAL A 63 7.15 4.37 3.54
C VAL A 63 6.23 5.35 4.25
N LEU A 64 5.06 4.90 4.73
CA LEU A 64 4.13 5.76 5.45
C LEU A 64 4.62 6.14 6.85
N MET A 65 5.52 5.34 7.45
CA MET A 65 6.08 5.56 8.78
C MET A 65 7.37 6.41 8.78
N TRP A 66 7.93 6.69 7.60
CA TRP A 66 9.12 7.50 7.47
C TRP A 66 8.80 8.98 7.73
N ASN A 67 9.19 9.47 8.91
CA ASN A 67 9.11 10.86 9.35
C ASN A 67 10.52 11.42 9.59
#